data_AF-A0A7X7HDS0-F1
#
_entry.id   AF-A0A7X7HDS0-F1
#
_cell.length_a   1.000
_cell.length_b   1.000
_cell.length_c   1.000
_cell.angle_alpha   90.00
_cell.angle_beta   90.00
_cell.angle_gamma   90.00
#
_symmetry.space_group_name_H-M   'P 1'
#
loop_
_entity.id
_entity.type
_entity.pdbx_description
1 polymer ?
#
loop_
_entity_poly.entity_id
_entity_poly.type
_entity_poly.pdbx_seq_one_letter_code
_entity_poly.pdbx_strand_id
1 'polypeptide(L)'
;MTYEDSVAQHLHLRGSRRDRALADLGELVTELRASGSDPEDVLGEAARYAAALDAEFGATARPRTPGELAAAVGSRIGRRMAGTFDPADQRLLVPRALGFGWDLNMGAVATVLGLLRPDDVDEEILASATEQHGGRARGIAAGVTALAATTAVVTRLGGGRRPARESGPGQDRLAGVMELVAPVLSAALIAGSTDERVPSGQRLTMTAFAGSLSAFALGSGLNGTVACGRNAVSAASVLAGTALHLLLSYLPVRAALESAWRTTATETL
;
A
#
# COMPACT_ATOMS: atom_id res chain seq x y z
N MET A 1 -13.72 33.38 16.28
CA MET A 1 -14.30 32.19 15.65
C MET A 1 -13.20 31.16 15.61
N THR A 2 -13.37 29.98 16.19
CA THR A 2 -12.28 28.98 16.21
C THR A 2 -12.17 28.28 14.86
N TYR A 3 -11.02 27.66 14.59
CA TYR A 3 -10.84 26.85 13.38
C TYR A 3 -11.88 25.72 13.30
N GLU A 4 -12.20 25.09 14.43
CA GLU A 4 -13.24 24.06 14.57
C GLU A 4 -14.63 24.59 14.21
N ASP A 5 -15.01 25.79 14.68
CA ASP A 5 -16.29 26.44 14.35
C ASP A 5 -16.39 26.70 12.84
N SER A 6 -15.28 27.13 12.24
CA SER A 6 -15.18 27.44 10.81
C SER A 6 -15.34 26.16 9.97
N VAL A 7 -14.66 25.07 10.34
CA VAL A 7 -14.82 23.76 9.68
C VAL A 7 -16.24 23.23 9.84
N ALA A 8 -16.83 23.36 11.03
CA ALA A 8 -18.21 22.92 11.29
C ALA A 8 -19.24 23.65 10.41
N GLN A 9 -19.02 24.93 10.11
CA GLN A 9 -19.92 25.70 9.24
C GLN A 9 -19.91 25.23 7.79
N HIS A 10 -18.76 24.72 7.31
CA HIS A 10 -18.60 24.21 5.95
C HIS A 10 -18.90 22.72 5.80
N LEU A 11 -19.11 21.99 6.90
CA LEU A 11 -19.33 20.55 6.90
C LEU A 11 -20.76 20.17 6.47
N HIS A 12 -20.89 19.32 5.45
CA HIS A 12 -22.17 18.78 4.97
C HIS A 12 -22.64 17.51 5.71
N LEU A 13 -21.77 16.86 6.50
CA LEU A 13 -22.12 15.72 7.36
C LEU A 13 -23.23 16.06 8.38
N ARG A 14 -24.01 15.03 8.75
CA ARG A 14 -25.11 15.13 9.74
C ARG A 14 -25.06 14.02 10.79
N GLY A 15 -25.61 14.31 11.98
CA GLY A 15 -25.76 13.37 13.09
C GLY A 15 -24.42 12.85 13.61
N SER A 16 -24.40 11.58 14.07
CA SER A 16 -23.22 10.97 14.71
C SER A 16 -21.94 10.95 13.88
N ARG A 17 -22.03 11.11 12.55
CA ARG A 17 -20.86 11.24 11.66
C ARG A 17 -20.24 12.64 11.76
N ARG A 18 -21.06 13.67 11.82
CA ARG A 18 -20.63 15.05 12.09
C ARG A 18 -20.00 15.12 13.47
N ASP A 19 -20.65 14.54 14.47
CA ASP A 19 -20.18 14.58 15.85
C ASP A 19 -18.81 13.90 16.01
N ARG A 20 -18.62 12.75 15.34
CA ARG A 20 -17.33 12.06 15.33
C ARG A 20 -16.24 12.83 14.59
N ALA A 21 -16.54 13.34 13.39
CA ALA A 21 -15.57 14.11 12.61
C ALA A 21 -15.12 15.39 13.35
N LEU A 22 -16.04 16.05 14.06
CA LEU A 22 -15.72 17.24 14.86
C LEU A 22 -14.98 16.88 16.16
N ALA A 23 -15.26 15.74 16.78
CA ALA A 23 -14.52 15.26 17.94
C ALA A 23 -13.06 14.93 17.58
N ASP A 24 -12.84 14.20 16.48
CA ASP A 24 -11.51 13.86 15.99
C ASP A 24 -10.73 15.13 15.58
N LEU A 25 -11.40 16.10 14.94
CA LEU A 25 -10.81 17.41 14.63
C LEU A 25 -10.42 18.17 15.91
N GLY A 26 -11.28 18.18 16.93
CA GLY A 26 -11.01 18.86 18.19
C GLY A 26 -9.79 18.29 18.92
N GLU A 27 -9.60 16.97 18.90
CA GLU A 27 -8.42 16.31 19.45
C GLU A 27 -7.14 16.71 18.69
N LEU A 28 -7.18 16.62 17.35
CA LEU A 28 -6.04 16.98 16.49
C LEU A 28 -5.65 18.45 16.63
N VAL A 29 -6.63 19.35 16.66
CA VAL A 29 -6.38 20.79 16.81
C VAL A 29 -5.83 21.11 18.20
N THR A 30 -6.26 20.39 19.24
CA THR A 30 -5.69 20.51 20.59
C THR A 30 -4.22 20.09 20.60
N GLU A 31 -3.86 19.00 19.91
CA GLU A 31 -2.48 18.53 19.76
C GLU A 31 -1.60 19.53 18.98
N LEU A 32 -2.12 20.12 17.90
CA LEU A 32 -1.42 21.13 17.11
C LEU A 32 -1.16 22.40 17.92
N ARG A 33 -2.15 22.87 18.69
CA ARG A 33 -1.97 24.02 19.59
C ARG A 33 -0.98 23.71 20.71
N ALA A 34 -1.00 22.49 21.25
CA ALA A 34 -0.04 22.06 22.28
C ALA A 34 1.41 22.00 21.77
N SER A 35 1.60 21.73 20.47
CA SER A 35 2.89 21.78 19.80
C SER A 35 3.27 23.19 19.28
N GLY A 36 2.44 24.20 19.53
CA GLY A 36 2.67 25.59 19.15
C GLY A 36 2.46 25.87 17.65
N SER A 37 1.79 24.98 16.93
CA SER A 37 1.49 25.13 15.50
C SER A 37 0.10 25.72 15.30
N ASP A 38 -0.06 26.62 14.31
CA ASP A 38 -1.38 27.10 13.91
C ASP A 38 -2.11 26.02 13.08
N PRO A 39 -3.34 25.62 13.47
CA PRO A 39 -4.14 24.68 12.71
C PRO A 39 -4.34 25.07 11.24
N GLU A 40 -4.45 26.35 10.91
CA GLU A 40 -4.67 26.78 9.52
C GLU A 40 -3.42 26.58 8.65
N ASP A 41 -2.23 26.76 9.22
CA ASP A 41 -0.95 26.52 8.53
C ASP A 41 -0.71 25.03 8.24
N VAL A 42 -1.17 24.14 9.14
CA VAL A 42 -0.92 22.70 9.04
C VAL A 42 -2.05 21.95 8.32
N LEU A 43 -3.30 22.32 8.59
CA LEU A 43 -4.49 21.65 8.05
C LEU A 43 -5.04 22.36 6.81
N GLY A 44 -4.59 23.58 6.53
CA GLY A 44 -5.08 24.42 5.44
C GLY A 44 -6.43 25.08 5.75
N GLU A 45 -6.98 25.78 4.75
CA GLU A 45 -8.27 26.47 4.89
C GLU A 45 -9.40 25.57 5.38
N ALA A 46 -10.18 26.07 6.33
CA ALA A 46 -11.27 25.33 6.98
C ALA A 46 -12.31 24.75 5.99
N ALA A 47 -12.63 25.48 4.91
CA ALA A 47 -13.56 25.01 3.89
C ALA A 47 -13.00 23.81 3.08
N ARG A 48 -11.70 23.84 2.78
CA ARG A 48 -10.99 22.76 2.07
C ARG A 48 -10.88 21.53 2.97
N TYR A 49 -10.59 21.73 4.24
CA TYR A 49 -10.54 20.67 5.24
C TYR A 49 -11.92 20.04 5.49
N ALA A 50 -12.99 20.85 5.56
CA ALA A 50 -14.36 20.38 5.66
C ALA A 50 -14.78 19.50 4.46
N ALA A 51 -14.41 19.89 3.23
CA ALA A 51 -14.66 19.09 2.04
C ALA A 51 -13.90 17.74 2.06
N ALA A 52 -12.69 17.71 2.62
CA ALA A 52 -11.94 16.47 2.82
C ALA A 52 -12.61 15.56 3.87
N LEU A 53 -13.15 16.13 4.96
CA LEU A 53 -13.95 15.38 5.95
C LEU A 53 -15.28 14.88 5.35
N ASP A 54 -15.96 15.68 4.54
CA ASP A 54 -17.16 15.25 3.82
C ASP A 54 -16.85 14.13 2.83
N ALA A 55 -15.71 14.14 2.15
CA ALA A 55 -15.26 13.04 1.31
C ALA A 55 -14.89 11.79 2.13
N GLU A 56 -14.21 11.96 3.26
CA GLU A 56 -13.77 10.87 4.13
C GLU A 56 -14.93 10.16 4.84
N PHE A 57 -15.87 10.92 5.39
CA PHE A 57 -17.00 10.41 6.17
C PHE A 57 -18.32 10.34 5.38
N GLY A 58 -18.37 10.95 4.19
CA GLY A 58 -19.50 10.91 3.27
C GLY A 58 -19.39 9.83 2.19
N ALA A 59 -18.18 9.34 1.88
CA ALA A 59 -18.00 8.20 0.99
C ALA A 59 -18.51 6.88 1.60
N THR A 60 -19.78 6.60 1.32
CA THR A 60 -20.45 5.29 1.24
C THR A 60 -20.78 4.53 2.52
N ALA A 61 -21.87 3.76 2.41
CA ALA A 61 -22.51 2.96 3.43
C ALA A 61 -21.52 2.12 4.26
N ARG A 62 -21.87 1.90 5.54
CA ARG A 62 -21.13 0.99 6.42
C ARG A 62 -20.87 -0.32 5.67
N PRO A 63 -19.61 -0.79 5.55
CA PRO A 63 -19.29 -2.00 4.81
C PRO A 63 -20.12 -3.14 5.38
N ARG A 64 -20.89 -3.80 4.52
CA ARG A 64 -21.84 -4.86 4.88
C ARG A 64 -21.17 -6.21 4.92
N THR A 65 -19.99 -6.34 4.30
CA THR A 65 -19.21 -7.58 4.27
C THR A 65 -17.76 -7.36 4.71
N PRO A 66 -17.07 -8.40 5.21
CA PRO A 66 -15.64 -8.34 5.50
C PRO A 66 -14.77 -7.95 4.28
N GLY A 67 -15.19 -8.36 3.08
CA GLY A 67 -14.49 -8.01 1.83
C GLY A 67 -14.55 -6.52 1.49
N GLU A 68 -15.72 -5.89 1.68
CA GLU A 68 -15.87 -4.44 1.49
C GLU A 68 -15.03 -3.64 2.49
N LEU A 69 -14.97 -4.09 3.75
CA LEU A 69 -14.10 -3.47 4.75
C LEU A 69 -12.62 -3.58 4.36
N ALA A 70 -12.20 -4.78 3.93
CA ALA A 70 -10.84 -5.02 3.48
C ALA A 70 -10.48 -4.13 2.28
N ALA A 71 -11.39 -3.97 1.32
CA ALA A 71 -11.20 -3.08 0.17
C ALA A 71 -11.06 -1.61 0.58
N ALA A 72 -11.90 -1.13 1.49
CA ALA A 72 -11.84 0.24 2.00
C ALA A 72 -10.53 0.53 2.75
N VAL A 73 -10.10 -0.39 3.62
CA VAL A 73 -8.81 -0.32 4.32
C VAL A 73 -7.65 -0.35 3.32
N GLY A 74 -7.70 -1.26 2.35
CA GLY A 74 -6.73 -1.36 1.27
C GLY A 74 -6.59 -0.06 0.50
N SER A 75 -7.70 0.51 0.01
CA SER A 75 -7.73 1.77 -0.75
C SER A 75 -7.12 2.93 0.05
N ARG A 76 -7.42 3.02 1.35
CA ARG A 76 -6.86 4.04 2.24
C ARG A 76 -5.34 3.91 2.40
N ILE A 77 -4.86 2.68 2.54
CA ILE A 77 -3.42 2.40 2.66
C ILE A 77 -2.73 2.63 1.31
N GLY A 78 -3.35 2.23 0.22
CA GLY A 78 -2.86 2.44 -1.14
C GLY A 78 -2.62 3.91 -1.46
N ARG A 79 -3.48 4.82 -0.97
CA ARG A 79 -3.29 6.27 -1.20
C ARG A 79 -1.97 6.77 -0.63
N ARG A 80 -1.52 6.19 0.50
CA ARG A 80 -0.23 6.51 1.09
C ARG A 80 0.94 5.92 0.31
N MET A 81 0.70 4.90 -0.50
CA MET A 81 1.71 4.19 -1.30
C MET A 81 1.87 4.76 -2.71
N ALA A 82 1.03 5.70 -3.14
CA ALA A 82 1.02 6.20 -4.52
C ALA A 82 2.41 6.68 -5.01
N GLY A 83 3.23 7.26 -4.13
CA GLY A 83 4.59 7.70 -4.47
C GLY A 83 5.66 6.61 -4.58
N THR A 84 5.33 5.33 -4.35
CA THR A 84 6.33 4.23 -4.40
C THR A 84 6.50 3.62 -5.79
N PHE A 85 5.73 4.08 -6.78
CA PHE A 85 5.97 3.82 -8.20
C PHE A 85 5.65 5.06 -9.03
N ASP A 86 6.68 5.86 -9.29
CA ASP A 86 6.61 7.03 -10.18
C ASP A 86 7.90 7.06 -11.02
N PRO A 87 7.86 6.66 -12.31
CA PRO A 87 9.02 6.71 -13.19
C PRO A 87 9.53 8.13 -13.48
N ALA A 88 8.68 9.15 -13.36
CA ALA A 88 9.03 10.55 -13.61
C ALA A 88 9.77 11.17 -12.41
N ASP A 89 9.45 10.75 -11.18
CA ASP A 89 10.22 11.13 -9.99
C ASP A 89 11.57 10.39 -9.96
N GLN A 90 12.68 11.13 -10.06
CA GLN A 90 14.04 10.58 -10.04
C GLN A 90 14.51 10.16 -8.65
N ARG A 91 13.75 10.46 -7.59
CA ARG A 91 14.11 10.10 -6.22
C ARG A 91 13.94 8.60 -6.01
N LEU A 92 15.06 7.90 -5.81
CA LEU A 92 15.05 6.48 -5.46
C LEU A 92 14.42 6.20 -4.08
N LEU A 93 14.52 7.16 -3.16
CA LEU A 93 13.98 7.04 -1.80
C LEU A 93 12.84 8.04 -1.62
N VAL A 94 11.67 7.53 -1.25
CA VAL A 94 10.48 8.32 -0.94
C VAL A 94 10.10 8.11 0.54
N PRO A 95 9.48 9.12 1.20
CA PRO A 95 8.99 8.94 2.55
C PRO A 95 8.07 7.72 2.65
N ARG A 96 8.24 6.92 3.70
CA ARG A 96 7.53 5.66 3.85
C ARG A 96 6.02 5.85 3.96
N ALA A 97 5.26 5.02 3.23
CA ALA A 97 3.80 5.05 3.22
C ALA A 97 3.17 4.63 4.56
N LEU A 98 3.87 3.77 5.31
CA LEU A 98 3.43 3.21 6.59
C LEU A 98 4.52 3.29 7.67
N GLY A 99 4.37 4.21 8.61
CA GLY A 99 5.30 4.40 9.74
C GLY A 99 6.49 5.29 9.37
N PHE A 100 7.61 5.12 10.08
CA PHE A 100 8.81 5.94 9.90
C PHE A 100 9.84 5.24 9.00
N GLY A 101 10.51 6.03 8.15
CA GLY A 101 11.60 5.57 7.28
C GLY A 101 11.42 5.98 5.83
N TRP A 102 12.11 5.26 4.96
CA TRP A 102 12.10 5.45 3.51
C TRP A 102 11.59 4.17 2.83
N ASP A 103 10.82 4.36 1.77
CA ASP A 103 10.46 3.33 0.80
C ASP A 103 11.22 3.58 -0.51
N LEU A 104 11.35 2.55 -1.33
CA LEU A 104 11.97 2.66 -2.65
C LEU A 104 10.91 3.05 -3.68
N ASN A 105 11.20 4.08 -4.48
CA ASN A 105 10.43 4.35 -5.68
C ASN A 105 10.83 3.34 -6.77
N MET A 106 10.00 2.35 -7.00
CA MET A 106 10.27 1.30 -7.99
C MET A 106 10.20 1.80 -9.43
N GLY A 107 9.52 2.93 -9.67
CA GLY A 107 9.56 3.63 -10.96
C GLY A 107 10.97 4.17 -11.23
N ALA A 108 11.53 4.92 -10.28
CA ALA A 108 12.91 5.40 -10.35
C ALA A 108 13.94 4.26 -10.44
N VAL A 109 13.73 3.16 -9.71
CA VAL A 109 14.60 1.97 -9.83
C VAL A 109 14.55 1.39 -11.24
N ALA A 110 13.35 1.27 -11.83
CA ALA A 110 13.21 0.77 -13.19
C ALA A 110 13.87 1.68 -14.23
N THR A 111 13.84 3.01 -14.05
CA THR A 111 14.54 3.94 -14.95
C THR A 111 16.05 3.84 -14.80
N VAL A 112 16.57 3.76 -13.56
CA VAL A 112 18.01 3.55 -13.29
C VAL A 112 18.52 2.22 -13.88
N LEU A 113 17.70 1.17 -13.85
CA LEU A 113 18.03 -0.12 -14.48
C LEU A 113 17.87 -0.11 -16.02
N GLY A 114 17.46 1.01 -16.62
CA GLY A 114 17.24 1.14 -18.06
C GLY A 114 16.03 0.34 -18.57
N LEU A 115 15.14 -0.07 -17.68
CA LEU A 115 13.94 -0.86 -18.01
C LEU A 115 12.79 0.02 -18.51
N LEU A 116 12.69 1.24 -17.98
CA LEU A 116 11.69 2.25 -18.37
C LEU A 116 12.39 3.57 -18.71
N ARG A 117 11.77 4.36 -19.58
CA ARG A 117 12.07 5.79 -19.70
C ARG A 117 11.02 6.58 -18.91
N PRO A 118 11.40 7.71 -18.28
CA PRO A 118 10.49 8.51 -17.48
C PRO A 118 9.31 9.05 -18.31
N ASP A 119 9.56 9.40 -19.58
CA ASP A 119 8.55 10.01 -20.46
C ASP A 119 7.62 8.99 -21.14
N ASP A 120 7.91 7.69 -21.05
CA ASP A 120 7.11 6.65 -21.70
C ASP A 120 5.85 6.30 -20.88
N VAL A 121 5.81 6.61 -19.58
CA VAL A 121 4.77 6.17 -18.67
C VAL A 121 3.89 7.34 -18.23
N ASP A 122 2.65 7.34 -18.68
CA ASP A 122 1.59 8.26 -18.24
C ASP A 122 0.39 7.49 -17.64
N GLU A 123 -0.64 8.21 -17.20
CA GLU A 123 -1.84 7.59 -16.61
C GLU A 123 -2.61 6.71 -17.61
N GLU A 124 -2.53 7.00 -18.92
CA GLU A 124 -3.18 6.19 -19.97
C GLU A 124 -2.50 4.83 -20.09
N ILE A 125 -1.16 4.79 -20.12
CA ILE A 125 -0.38 3.55 -20.11
C ILE A 125 -0.61 2.78 -18.80
N LEU A 126 -0.66 3.46 -17.65
CA LEU A 126 -0.94 2.82 -16.36
C LEU A 126 -2.36 2.23 -16.30
N ALA A 127 -3.35 2.92 -16.88
CA ALA A 127 -4.71 2.40 -17.01
C ALA A 127 -4.75 1.15 -17.88
N SER A 128 -4.17 1.22 -19.08
CA SER A 128 -4.05 0.08 -20.01
C SER A 128 -3.34 -1.12 -19.36
N ALA A 129 -2.24 -0.89 -18.65
CA ALA A 129 -1.52 -1.91 -17.89
C ALA A 129 -2.40 -2.58 -16.83
N THR A 130 -3.18 -1.78 -16.09
CA THR A 130 -4.05 -2.29 -15.04
C THR A 130 -5.23 -3.09 -15.59
N GLU A 131 -5.85 -2.61 -16.67
CA GLU A 131 -6.99 -3.26 -17.31
C GLU A 131 -6.60 -4.59 -17.97
N GLN A 132 -5.54 -4.56 -18.78
CA GLN A 132 -5.13 -5.72 -19.57
C GLN A 132 -4.37 -6.75 -18.74
N HIS A 133 -3.55 -6.31 -17.76
CA HIS A 133 -2.58 -7.17 -17.07
C HIS A 133 -2.76 -7.20 -15.55
N GLY A 134 -3.54 -6.27 -14.97
CA GLY A 134 -3.74 -6.18 -13.52
C GLY A 134 -4.41 -7.41 -12.91
N GLY A 135 -5.22 -8.16 -13.68
CA GLY A 135 -5.78 -9.44 -13.22
C GLY A 135 -4.71 -10.50 -12.94
N ARG A 136 -3.69 -10.62 -13.80
CA ARG A 136 -2.58 -11.56 -13.62
C ARG A 136 -1.69 -11.18 -12.45
N ALA A 137 -1.34 -9.88 -12.34
CA ALA A 137 -0.55 -9.37 -11.23
C ALA A 137 -1.25 -9.62 -9.87
N ARG A 138 -2.56 -9.36 -9.79
CA ARG A 138 -3.38 -9.67 -8.61
C ARG A 138 -3.42 -11.16 -8.32
N GLY A 139 -3.56 -12.01 -9.34
CA GLY A 139 -3.51 -13.46 -9.18
C GLY A 139 -2.21 -13.96 -8.55
N ILE A 140 -1.07 -13.44 -9.01
CA ILE A 140 0.26 -13.76 -8.44
C ILE A 140 0.34 -13.28 -6.98
N ALA A 141 -0.01 -12.02 -6.71
CA ALA A 141 0.01 -11.46 -5.36
C ALA A 141 -0.92 -12.25 -4.41
N ALA A 142 -2.11 -12.64 -4.87
CA ALA A 142 -3.04 -13.46 -4.11
C ALA A 142 -2.49 -14.86 -3.82
N GLY A 143 -1.82 -15.48 -4.80
CA GLY A 143 -1.16 -16.77 -4.61
C GLY A 143 -0.08 -16.73 -3.53
N VAL A 144 0.80 -15.72 -3.57
CA VAL A 144 1.84 -15.53 -2.54
C VAL A 144 1.22 -15.22 -1.18
N THR A 145 0.15 -14.41 -1.14
CA THR A 145 -0.59 -14.09 0.09
C THR A 145 -1.22 -15.32 0.71
N ALA A 146 -1.87 -16.17 -0.09
CA ALA A 146 -2.45 -17.41 0.36
C ALA A 146 -1.38 -18.35 0.94
N LEU A 147 -0.25 -18.48 0.25
CA LEU A 147 0.87 -19.30 0.74
C LEU A 147 1.41 -18.77 2.07
N ALA A 148 1.61 -17.47 2.21
CA ALA A 148 2.05 -16.84 3.46
C ALA A 148 1.06 -17.08 4.61
N ALA A 149 -0.25 -16.92 4.36
CA ALA A 149 -1.29 -17.20 5.34
C ALA A 149 -1.31 -18.68 5.76
N THR A 150 -1.20 -19.61 4.81
CA THR A 150 -1.11 -21.04 5.09
C THR A 150 0.12 -21.36 5.93
N THR A 151 1.28 -20.80 5.59
CA THR A 151 2.50 -20.99 6.39
C THR A 151 2.30 -20.48 7.82
N ALA A 152 1.74 -19.28 8.00
CA ALA A 152 1.46 -18.72 9.33
C ALA A 152 0.51 -19.61 10.16
N VAL A 153 -0.52 -20.20 9.54
CA VAL A 153 -1.44 -21.12 10.22
C VAL A 153 -0.72 -22.41 10.60
N VAL A 154 0.04 -23.01 9.68
CA VAL A 154 0.76 -24.26 9.90
C VAL A 154 1.83 -24.11 10.99
N THR A 155 2.61 -23.01 10.98
CA THR A 155 3.63 -22.75 12.01
C THR A 155 3.02 -22.53 13.38
N ARG A 156 1.83 -21.93 13.47
CA ARG A 156 1.10 -21.71 14.73
C ARG A 156 0.44 -22.97 15.28
N LEU A 157 -0.18 -23.78 14.43
CA LEU A 157 -0.83 -25.02 14.85
C LEU A 157 0.16 -26.16 15.09
N GLY A 158 1.28 -26.18 14.36
CA GLY A 158 2.27 -27.25 14.41
C GLY A 158 3.13 -27.31 15.66
N GLY A 159 2.98 -26.37 16.62
CA GLY A 159 3.65 -26.43 17.92
C GLY A 159 5.19 -26.45 17.89
N GLY A 160 5.79 -26.14 16.74
CA GLY A 160 7.24 -26.18 16.55
C GLY A 160 7.92 -25.23 17.54
N ARG A 161 8.59 -25.78 18.55
CA ARG A 161 9.49 -25.03 19.43
C ARG A 161 10.54 -24.36 18.54
N ARG A 162 10.37 -23.08 18.24
CA ARG A 162 11.41 -22.28 17.60
C ARG A 162 12.66 -22.43 18.47
N PRO A 163 13.78 -22.93 17.94
CA PRO A 163 14.99 -23.05 18.72
C PRO A 163 15.35 -21.66 19.22
N ALA A 164 15.27 -21.46 20.54
CA ALA A 164 15.62 -20.21 21.19
C ALA A 164 17.12 -19.98 20.98
N ARG A 165 17.47 -19.21 19.94
CA ARG A 165 18.86 -18.81 19.71
C ARG A 165 18.92 -17.35 19.25
N GLU A 166 19.54 -16.56 20.11
CA GLU A 166 20.21 -15.27 19.85
C GLU A 166 19.44 -14.25 19.00
N SER A 167 18.16 -14.03 19.31
CA SER A 167 17.49 -12.76 19.00
C SER A 167 17.10 -12.08 20.29
N GLY A 168 17.22 -10.75 20.33
CA GLY A 168 16.64 -9.98 21.43
C GLY A 168 15.11 -10.18 21.48
N PRO A 169 14.49 -10.19 22.68
CA PRO A 169 13.07 -10.51 22.86
C PRO A 169 12.08 -9.64 22.05
N GLY A 170 12.52 -8.48 21.55
CA GLY A 170 11.72 -7.61 20.69
C GLY A 170 11.63 -8.03 19.22
N GLN A 171 12.68 -8.62 18.64
CA GLN A 171 12.76 -8.92 17.21
C GLN A 171 11.88 -10.12 16.83
N ASP A 172 11.88 -11.16 17.66
CA ASP A 172 11.04 -12.35 17.45
C ASP A 172 9.54 -12.05 17.63
N ARG A 173 9.21 -11.06 18.48
CA ARG A 173 7.84 -10.60 18.67
C ARG A 173 7.32 -9.86 17.44
N LEU A 174 8.14 -8.98 16.87
CA LEU A 174 7.78 -8.21 15.68
C LEU A 174 7.65 -9.12 14.45
N ALA A 175 8.54 -10.09 14.27
CA ALA A 175 8.43 -11.11 13.22
C ALA A 175 7.15 -11.96 13.36
N GLY A 176 6.81 -12.40 14.58
CA GLY A 176 5.60 -13.19 14.82
C GLY A 176 4.28 -12.41 14.68
N VAL A 177 4.29 -11.10 14.92
CA VAL A 177 3.15 -10.21 14.63
C VAL A 177 3.03 -9.99 13.12
N MET A 178 4.14 -9.69 12.44
CA MET A 178 4.14 -9.49 10.99
C MET A 178 3.70 -10.74 10.23
N GLU A 179 4.09 -11.94 10.67
CA GLU A 179 3.62 -13.22 10.12
C GLU A 179 2.08 -13.35 10.13
N LEU A 180 1.40 -12.80 11.13
CA LEU A 180 -0.07 -12.82 11.23
C LEU A 180 -0.75 -11.66 10.49
N VAL A 181 -0.19 -10.45 10.61
CA VAL A 181 -0.82 -9.21 10.12
C VAL A 181 -0.58 -9.03 8.62
N ALA A 182 0.59 -9.42 8.12
CA ALA A 182 0.98 -9.19 6.74
C ALA A 182 0.03 -9.83 5.72
N PRO A 183 -0.40 -11.11 5.84
CA PRO A 183 -1.32 -11.69 4.86
C PRO A 183 -2.69 -11.02 4.86
N VAL A 184 -3.17 -10.58 6.02
CA VAL A 184 -4.43 -9.83 6.14
C VAL A 184 -4.32 -8.47 5.45
N LEU A 185 -3.22 -7.76 5.69
CA LEU A 185 -2.94 -6.48 5.05
C LEU A 185 -2.76 -6.63 3.53
N SER A 186 -2.03 -7.65 3.08
CA SER A 186 -1.88 -7.98 1.66
C SER A 186 -3.23 -8.30 1.01
N ALA A 187 -4.10 -9.07 1.67
CA ALA A 187 -5.45 -9.34 1.18
C ALA A 187 -6.31 -8.06 1.07
N ALA A 188 -6.20 -7.16 2.05
CA ALA A 188 -6.86 -5.85 2.01
C ALA A 188 -6.36 -5.00 0.84
N LEU A 189 -5.05 -4.95 0.60
CA LEU A 189 -4.46 -4.25 -0.54
C LEU A 189 -4.89 -4.84 -1.88
N ILE A 190 -4.95 -6.17 -2.00
CA ILE A 190 -5.46 -6.84 -3.21
C ILE A 190 -6.94 -6.51 -3.42
N ALA A 191 -7.76 -6.55 -2.38
CA ALA A 191 -9.17 -6.18 -2.47
C ALA A 191 -9.35 -4.69 -2.83
N GLY A 192 -8.55 -3.79 -2.23
CA GLY A 192 -8.60 -2.37 -2.54
C GLY A 192 -8.12 -2.05 -3.95
N SER A 193 -7.24 -2.88 -4.52
CA SER A 193 -6.76 -2.71 -5.91
C SER A 193 -7.84 -2.98 -6.96
N THR A 194 -8.99 -3.55 -6.57
CA THR A 194 -10.15 -3.73 -7.47
C THR A 194 -11.11 -2.55 -7.45
N ASP A 195 -10.88 -1.54 -6.61
CA ASP A 195 -11.72 -0.33 -6.59
C ASP A 195 -11.35 0.57 -7.76
N GLU A 196 -12.21 0.63 -8.77
CA GLU A 196 -11.99 1.41 -9.99
C GLU A 196 -11.94 2.93 -9.73
N ARG A 197 -12.43 3.39 -8.57
CA ARG A 197 -12.33 4.80 -8.15
C ARG A 197 -10.91 5.23 -7.80
N VAL A 198 -10.02 4.26 -7.60
CA VAL A 198 -8.61 4.49 -7.29
C VAL A 198 -7.81 4.64 -8.61
N PRO A 199 -6.90 5.63 -8.71
CA PRO A 199 -6.04 5.80 -9.88
C PRO A 199 -5.25 4.53 -10.24
N SER A 200 -4.95 4.35 -11.52
CA SER A 200 -4.41 3.09 -12.05
C SER A 200 -3.02 2.78 -11.51
N GLY A 201 -2.15 3.80 -11.46
CA GLY A 201 -0.83 3.68 -10.84
C GLY A 201 -0.91 3.21 -9.39
N GLN A 202 -1.87 3.74 -8.62
CA GLN A 202 -2.05 3.34 -7.23
C GLN A 202 -2.52 1.88 -7.10
N ARG A 203 -3.43 1.40 -7.95
CA ARG A 203 -3.88 0.00 -7.94
C ARG A 203 -2.75 -0.99 -8.24
N LEU A 204 -1.85 -0.63 -9.17
CA LEU A 204 -0.63 -1.41 -9.46
C LEU A 204 0.28 -1.49 -8.25
N THR A 205 0.56 -0.35 -7.62
CA THR A 205 1.42 -0.28 -6.44
C THR A 205 0.85 -1.05 -5.26
N MET A 206 -0.48 -0.99 -5.04
CA MET A 206 -1.14 -1.80 -4.01
C MET A 206 -0.93 -3.30 -4.23
N THR A 207 -1.03 -3.75 -5.48
CA THR A 207 -0.81 -5.15 -5.86
C THR A 207 0.64 -5.57 -5.65
N ALA A 208 1.60 -4.74 -6.09
CA ALA A 208 3.03 -4.98 -5.93
C ALA A 208 3.45 -5.02 -4.46
N PHE A 209 2.96 -4.07 -3.66
CA PHE A 209 3.21 -4.02 -2.21
C PHE A 209 2.61 -5.22 -1.49
N ALA A 210 1.40 -5.65 -1.86
CA ALA A 210 0.77 -6.84 -1.30
C ALA A 210 1.63 -8.09 -1.51
N GLY A 211 2.16 -8.27 -2.73
CA GLY A 211 3.06 -9.37 -3.06
C GLY A 211 4.35 -9.31 -2.22
N SER A 212 5.01 -8.15 -2.19
CA SER A 212 6.25 -7.95 -1.42
C SER A 212 6.08 -8.25 0.07
N LEU A 213 5.00 -7.72 0.67
CA LEU A 213 4.70 -7.90 2.08
C LEU A 213 4.44 -9.39 2.42
N SER A 214 3.73 -10.09 1.54
CA SER A 214 3.48 -11.53 1.70
C SER A 214 4.73 -12.39 1.50
N ALA A 215 5.63 -12.01 0.59
CA ALA A 215 6.92 -12.70 0.43
C ALA A 215 7.80 -12.57 1.69
N PHE A 216 7.83 -11.39 2.30
CA PHE A 216 8.51 -11.17 3.58
C PHE A 216 7.91 -12.01 4.72
N ALA A 217 6.57 -12.05 4.80
CA ALA A 217 5.85 -12.83 5.79
C ALA A 217 6.11 -14.34 5.63
N LEU A 218 6.11 -14.83 4.38
CA LEU A 218 6.43 -16.21 4.05
C LEU A 218 7.86 -16.57 4.51
N GLY A 219 8.85 -15.74 4.17
CA GLY A 219 10.22 -15.96 4.63
C GLY A 219 10.36 -15.96 6.15
N SER A 220 9.63 -15.08 6.84
CA SER A 220 9.58 -15.04 8.30
C SER A 220 8.99 -16.32 8.91
N GLY A 221 7.96 -16.90 8.29
CA GLY A 221 7.39 -18.18 8.70
C GLY A 221 8.35 -19.36 8.46
N LEU A 222 9.17 -19.29 7.40
CA LEU A 222 10.13 -20.33 7.05
C LEU A 222 11.44 -20.28 7.85
N ASN A 223 11.76 -19.16 8.49
CA ASN A 223 13.00 -18.95 9.26
C ASN A 223 13.29 -20.00 10.36
N GLY A 224 12.30 -20.80 10.76
CA GLY A 224 12.46 -21.88 11.74
C GLY A 224 12.26 -23.29 11.20
N THR A 225 11.94 -23.45 9.91
CA THR A 225 11.59 -24.75 9.32
C THR A 225 12.62 -25.25 8.32
N VAL A 226 13.39 -24.36 7.69
CA VAL A 226 14.42 -24.72 6.71
C VAL A 226 15.79 -24.88 7.37
N ALA A 227 16.60 -25.81 6.86
CA ALA A 227 17.96 -26.07 7.36
C ALA A 227 18.96 -24.94 7.08
N CYS A 228 18.55 -23.94 6.31
CA CYS A 228 19.37 -22.78 5.98
C CYS A 228 19.44 -21.81 7.17
N GLY A 229 20.56 -21.09 7.31
CA GLY A 229 20.70 -20.11 8.40
C GLY A 229 19.64 -19.00 8.33
N ARG A 230 19.10 -18.59 9.48
CA ARG A 230 18.06 -17.54 9.62
C ARG A 230 18.36 -16.26 8.82
N ASN A 231 19.62 -15.82 8.82
CA ASN A 231 20.04 -14.62 8.11
C ASN A 231 19.94 -14.78 6.59
N ALA A 232 20.23 -15.98 6.07
CA ALA A 232 20.13 -16.26 4.64
C ALA A 232 18.67 -16.30 4.18
N VAL A 233 17.77 -16.89 4.97
CA VAL A 233 16.33 -16.93 4.68
C VAL A 233 15.71 -15.53 4.78
N SER A 234 16.10 -14.76 5.80
CA SER A 234 15.65 -13.37 5.95
C SER A 234 16.13 -12.50 4.78
N ALA A 235 17.42 -12.59 4.41
CA ALA A 235 17.97 -11.89 3.26
C ALA A 235 17.27 -12.30 1.95
N ALA A 236 17.07 -13.60 1.73
CA ALA A 236 16.35 -14.12 0.56
C ALA A 236 14.91 -13.62 0.51
N SER A 237 14.22 -13.52 1.65
CA SER A 237 12.85 -13.01 1.72
C SER A 237 12.73 -11.52 1.40
N VAL A 238 13.71 -10.72 1.84
CA VAL A 238 13.80 -9.30 1.50
C VAL A 238 14.04 -9.15 0.00
N LEU A 239 15.02 -9.87 -0.55
CA LEU A 239 15.32 -9.84 -1.98
C LEU A 239 14.14 -10.30 -2.83
N ALA A 240 13.46 -11.39 -2.43
CA ALA A 240 12.27 -11.89 -3.11
C ALA A 240 11.12 -10.88 -3.04
N GLY A 241 10.91 -10.24 -1.89
CA GLY A 241 9.90 -9.19 -1.73
C GLY A 241 10.17 -8.00 -2.64
N THR A 242 11.41 -7.48 -2.65
CA THR A 242 11.82 -6.37 -3.50
C THR A 242 11.71 -6.73 -4.99
N ALA A 243 12.17 -7.91 -5.39
CA ALA A 243 12.05 -8.37 -6.76
C ALA A 243 10.58 -8.51 -7.19
N LEU A 244 9.74 -9.07 -6.32
CA LEU A 244 8.31 -9.22 -6.60
C LEU A 244 7.62 -7.86 -6.70
N HIS A 245 7.99 -6.89 -5.86
CA HIS A 245 7.49 -5.52 -5.96
C HIS A 245 7.83 -4.94 -7.33
N LEU A 246 9.10 -4.95 -7.72
CA LEU A 246 9.55 -4.43 -9.01
C LEU A 246 8.86 -5.13 -10.17
N LEU A 247 8.79 -6.46 -10.17
CA LEU A 247 8.19 -7.22 -11.27
C LEU A 247 6.68 -6.99 -11.40
N LEU A 248 5.95 -6.92 -10.28
CA LEU A 248 4.51 -6.69 -10.30
C LEU A 248 4.14 -5.25 -10.67
N SER A 249 5.03 -4.28 -10.44
CA SER A 249 4.83 -2.90 -10.93
C SER A 249 5.31 -2.73 -12.38
N TYR A 250 6.44 -3.32 -12.75
CA TYR A 250 7.07 -3.14 -14.06
C TYR A 250 6.43 -3.96 -15.19
N LEU A 251 6.19 -5.26 -15.00
CA LEU A 251 5.76 -6.14 -16.09
C LEU A 251 4.43 -5.73 -16.73
N PRO A 252 3.39 -5.32 -15.97
CA PRO A 252 2.15 -4.81 -16.55
C PRO A 252 2.38 -3.57 -17.42
N VAL A 253 3.20 -2.64 -16.93
CA VAL A 253 3.52 -1.38 -17.64
C VAL A 253 4.30 -1.68 -18.91
N ARG A 254 5.31 -2.55 -18.84
CA ARG A 254 6.10 -2.95 -20.00
C ARG A 254 5.23 -3.59 -21.08
N ALA A 255 4.31 -4.47 -20.69
CA ALA A 255 3.42 -5.12 -21.65
C ALA A 255 2.43 -4.13 -22.30
N ALA A 256 1.96 -3.12 -21.56
CA ALA A 256 1.13 -2.04 -22.10
C ALA A 256 1.90 -1.13 -23.07
N LEU A 257 3.16 -0.82 -22.78
CA LEU A 257 4.02 -0.07 -23.72
C LEU A 257 4.24 -0.84 -25.02
N GLU A 258 4.53 -2.14 -24.92
CA GLU A 258 4.72 -2.98 -26.10
C GLU A 258 3.45 -3.12 -26.95
N SER A 259 2.26 -3.10 -26.33
CA SER A 259 1.00 -3.09 -27.09
C SER A 259 0.76 -1.73 -27.76
N ALA A 260 1.00 -0.63 -27.06
CA ALA A 260 0.88 0.72 -27.62
C ALA A 260 1.78 0.94 -28.86
N TRP A 261 3.06 0.55 -28.77
CA TRP A 261 4.01 0.69 -29.88
C TRP A 261 3.62 -0.12 -31.13
N ARG A 262 3.00 -1.29 -30.95
CA ARG A 262 2.52 -2.09 -32.08
C ARG A 262 1.34 -1.42 -32.78
N THR A 263 0.42 -0.83 -32.02
CA THR A 263 -0.73 -0.12 -32.59
C THR A 263 -0.28 1.06 -33.45
N THR A 264 0.63 1.91 -32.93
CA THR A 264 1.16 3.06 -33.67
C THR A 264 1.86 2.65 -34.97
N ALA A 265 2.63 1.56 -34.96
CA ALA A 265 3.30 1.05 -36.17
C ALA A 265 2.32 0.57 -37.25
N THR A 266 1.11 0.14 -36.86
CA THR A 266 0.10 -0.38 -37.77
C THR A 266 -0.72 0.74 -38.41
N GLU A 267 -0.89 1.88 -37.75
CA GLU A 267 -1.58 3.07 -38.30
C GLU A 267 -0.75 3.86 -39.31
N THR A 268 0.56 3.66 -39.33
CA THR A 268 1.49 4.34 -40.24
C THR A 268 1.75 3.60 -41.57
N LEU A 269 1.12 2.43 -41.78
CA LEU A 269 1.22 1.62 -43.00
C LEU A 269 -0.07 1.70 -43.83
#